data_AF-A0A1B9AAQ3-F1
#
_entry.id   AF-A0A1B9AAQ3-F1
#
_cell.length_a   1.000
_cell.length_b   1.000
_cell.length_c   1.000
_cell.angle_alpha   90.00
_cell.angle_beta   90.00
_cell.angle_gamma   90.00
#
_symmetry.space_group_name_H-M   'P 1'
#
loop_
_entity.id
_entity.type
_entity.pdbx_description
1 polymer ?
#
loop_
_entity_poly.entity_id
_entity_poly.type
_entity_poly.pdbx_seq_one_letter_code
_entity_poly.pdbx_strand_id
1 'polypeptide(L)'
;MNKVLFWLSWGLAFLIINLSTLPIAAFILYGPEDEAGVFSTPFIRVVGLFFIINLITLQMFIAGRKENKRGFAVGLSIAVLQVAGIIIFMSTISTTAVLFVMLVLVIAAVLLVKEIRRRAYY
;
A
#
# COMPACT_ATOMS: atom_id res chain seq x y z
N MET A 1 7.48 -15.09 14.75
CA MET A 1 8.44 -14.02 14.34
C MET A 1 8.80 -13.20 15.57
N ASN A 2 9.96 -12.55 15.69
CA ASN A 2 10.20 -11.68 16.86
C ASN A 2 9.12 -10.59 16.89
N LYS A 3 8.36 -10.51 17.98
CA LYS A 3 7.18 -9.64 18.12
C LYS A 3 7.55 -8.17 17.96
N VAL A 4 8.71 -7.76 18.49
CA VAL A 4 9.22 -6.39 18.36
C VAL A 4 9.54 -6.09 16.89
N LEU A 5 10.29 -6.97 16.23
CA LEU A 5 10.65 -6.81 14.82
C LEU A 5 9.41 -6.77 13.91
N PHE A 6 8.41 -7.61 14.18
CA PHE A 6 7.13 -7.58 13.46
C PHE A 6 6.48 -6.21 13.50
N TRP A 7 6.25 -5.67 14.70
CA TRP A 7 5.56 -4.39 14.84
C TRP A 7 6.36 -3.24 14.26
N LEU A 8 7.69 -3.25 14.43
CA LEU A 8 8.56 -2.23 13.84
C LEU A 8 8.54 -2.28 12.31
N SER A 9 8.80 -3.44 11.71
CA SER A 9 8.85 -3.57 10.25
C SER A 9 7.49 -3.31 9.60
N TRP A 10 6.40 -3.82 10.18
CA TRP A 10 5.05 -3.58 9.68
C TRP A 10 4.63 -2.12 9.84
N GLY A 11 4.83 -1.54 11.03
CA GLY A 11 4.47 -0.15 11.31
C GLY A 11 5.24 0.84 10.44
N LEU A 12 6.53 0.58 10.22
CA LEU A 12 7.35 1.39 9.33
C LEU A 12 6.89 1.29 7.87
N ALA A 13 6.59 0.08 7.38
CA ALA A 13 6.05 -0.11 6.03
C ALA A 13 4.71 0.62 5.85
N PHE A 14 3.81 0.50 6.84
CA PHE A 14 2.55 1.23 6.87
C PHE A 14 2.77 2.74 6.82
N LEU A 15 3.61 3.28 7.69
CA LEU A 15 3.89 4.71 7.74
C LEU A 15 4.46 5.24 6.41
N ILE A 16 5.50 4.60 5.87
CA ILE A 16 6.18 5.06 4.65
C ILE A 16 5.23 4.99 3.43
N ILE A 17 4.42 3.93 3.30
CA ILE A 17 3.46 3.83 2.20
C ILE A 17 2.44 4.96 2.28
N ASN A 18 1.90 5.26 3.47
CA ASN A 18 0.94 6.35 3.63
C ASN A 18 1.59 7.71 3.36
N LEU A 19 2.80 7.95 3.91
CA LEU A 19 3.55 9.20 3.68
C LEU A 19 3.88 9.43 2.20
N SER A 20 4.34 8.40 1.48
CA SER A 20 4.66 8.52 0.05
C SER A 20 3.43 8.82 -0.82
N THR A 21 2.23 8.52 -0.33
CA THR A 21 0.97 8.73 -1.05
C THR A 21 0.32 10.08 -0.74
N LEU A 22 0.74 10.76 0.34
CA LEU A 22 0.18 12.06 0.73
C LEU A 22 0.24 13.13 -0.38
N PRO A 23 1.33 13.28 -1.17
CA PRO A 23 1.36 14.27 -2.24
C PRO A 23 0.28 14.02 -3.31
N ILE A 24 0.01 12.76 -3.62
CA ILE A 24 -1.05 12.36 -4.57
C ILE A 24 -2.41 12.70 -3.98
N ALA A 25 -2.65 12.37 -2.72
CA ALA A 25 -3.90 12.69 -2.03
C ALA A 25 -4.14 14.21 -1.95
N ALA A 26 -3.09 15.00 -1.68
CA ALA A 26 -3.15 16.45 -1.66
C ALA A 26 -3.48 17.01 -3.05
N PHE A 27 -2.86 16.48 -4.11
CA PHE A 27 -3.18 16.86 -5.49
C PHE A 27 -4.63 16.55 -5.87
N ILE A 28 -5.18 15.44 -5.39
CA ILE A 28 -6.59 15.07 -5.64
C ILE A 28 -7.54 16.03 -4.91
N LEU A 29 -7.26 16.38 -3.64
CA LEU A 29 -8.15 17.21 -2.82
C LEU A 29 -8.10 18.70 -3.14
N TYR A 30 -6.91 19.21 -3.49
CA TYR A 30 -6.66 20.64 -3.70
C TYR A 30 -6.28 20.96 -5.14
N GLY A 31 -6.61 20.06 -6.06
CA GLY A 31 -6.43 20.26 -7.50
C GLY A 31 -7.34 21.35 -8.07
N PRO A 32 -7.30 21.60 -9.39
CA PRO A 32 -7.92 22.77 -10.02
C PRO A 32 -9.46 22.82 -9.99
N GLU A 33 -10.14 21.83 -9.42
CA GLU A 33 -11.61 21.72 -9.40
C GLU A 33 -12.13 22.00 -7.97
N ASP A 34 -12.90 23.09 -7.84
CA ASP A 34 -13.32 23.75 -6.59
C ASP A 34 -14.33 22.99 -5.69
N GLU A 35 -14.41 21.65 -5.76
CA GLU A 35 -15.37 20.87 -4.94
C GLU A 35 -14.72 20.25 -3.69
N ALA A 36 -14.37 21.10 -2.72
CA ALA A 36 -13.89 20.67 -1.41
C ALA A 36 -15.06 20.33 -0.46
N GLY A 37 -15.25 19.05 -0.15
CA GLY A 37 -16.26 18.59 0.82
C GLY A 37 -16.06 17.13 1.23
N VAL A 38 -16.52 16.73 2.42
CA VAL A 38 -16.30 15.36 2.97
C VAL A 38 -17.08 14.28 2.19
N PHE A 39 -18.09 14.66 1.43
CA PHE A 39 -18.83 13.76 0.52
C PHE A 39 -18.58 14.08 -0.96
N SER A 40 -17.51 14.83 -1.27
CA SER A 40 -17.19 15.17 -2.65
C SER A 40 -16.49 14.02 -3.36
N THR A 41 -16.59 14.01 -4.69
CA THR A 41 -15.91 13.03 -5.54
C THR A 41 -14.39 12.96 -5.28
N PRO A 42 -13.65 14.09 -5.12
CA PRO A 42 -12.26 14.08 -4.69
C PRO A 42 -11.98 13.33 -3.39
N PHE A 43 -12.82 13.52 -2.37
CA PHE A 43 -12.64 12.84 -1.09
C PHE A 43 -12.78 11.32 -1.21
N ILE A 44 -13.81 10.85 -1.94
CA ILE A 44 -14.01 9.41 -2.21
C ILE A 44 -12.79 8.82 -2.94
N ARG A 45 -12.21 9.55 -3.90
CA ARG A 45 -10.98 9.13 -4.60
C ARG A 45 -9.81 8.98 -3.64
N VAL A 46 -9.63 9.89 -2.68
CA VAL A 46 -8.56 9.79 -1.66
C VAL A 46 -8.79 8.60 -0.73
N VAL A 47 -10.02 8.37 -0.26
CA VAL A 47 -10.33 7.19 0.57
C VAL A 47 -10.03 5.90 -0.20
N GLY A 48 -10.45 5.81 -1.46
CA GLY A 48 -10.16 4.67 -2.34
C GLY A 48 -8.65 4.47 -2.56
N LEU A 49 -7.91 5.55 -2.76
CA LEU A 49 -6.45 5.53 -2.90
C LEU A 49 -5.79 4.95 -1.64
N PHE A 50 -6.14 5.45 -0.45
CA PHE A 50 -5.58 4.94 0.80
C PHE A 50 -5.97 3.50 1.09
N PHE A 51 -7.17 3.07 0.68
CA PHE A 51 -7.56 1.67 0.77
C PHE A 51 -6.70 0.77 -0.13
N ILE A 52 -6.55 1.14 -1.41
CA ILE A 52 -5.80 0.36 -2.41
C ILE A 52 -4.31 0.31 -2.06
N ILE A 53 -3.73 1.42 -1.62
CA ILE A 53 -2.30 1.49 -1.32
C ILE A 53 -1.92 0.65 -0.08
N ASN A 54 -2.88 0.42 0.83
CA ASN A 54 -2.66 -0.36 2.05
C ASN A 54 -2.96 -1.87 1.89
N LEU A 55 -3.22 -2.36 0.67
CA LEU A 55 -3.44 -3.81 0.46
C LEU A 55 -2.22 -4.64 0.89
N ILE A 56 -1.00 -4.17 0.59
CA ILE A 56 0.22 -4.89 0.97
C ILE A 56 0.49 -4.85 2.47
N THR A 57 0.19 -3.72 3.13
CA THR A 57 0.38 -3.58 4.59
C THR A 57 -0.61 -4.47 5.33
N LEU A 58 -1.84 -4.59 4.82
CA LEU A 58 -2.83 -5.55 5.33
C LEU A 58 -2.39 -7.00 5.11
N GLN A 59 -1.83 -7.32 3.93
CA GLN A 59 -1.29 -8.67 3.68
C GLN A 59 -0.17 -9.02 4.66
N MET A 60 0.78 -8.11 4.86
CA MET A 60 1.87 -8.28 5.82
C MET A 60 1.34 -8.45 7.24
N PHE A 61 0.33 -7.68 7.64
CA PHE A 61 -0.31 -7.83 8.94
C PHE A 61 -0.82 -9.26 9.14
N ILE A 62 -1.63 -9.76 8.19
CA ILE A 62 -2.21 -11.11 8.26
C ILE A 62 -1.10 -12.17 8.25
N ALA A 63 -0.09 -12.03 7.39
CA ALA A 63 1.04 -12.96 7.34
C ALA A 63 1.78 -13.03 8.68
N GLY A 64 2.02 -11.87 9.32
CA GLY A 64 2.64 -11.80 10.63
C GLY A 64 1.78 -12.43 11.73
N ARG A 65 0.46 -12.24 11.70
CA ARG A 65 -0.49 -12.87 12.64
C ARG A 65 -0.58 -14.38 12.47
N LYS A 66 -0.38 -14.89 11.26
CA LYS A 66 -0.32 -16.33 10.95
C LYS A 66 1.08 -16.93 11.08
N GLU A 67 2.04 -16.17 11.64
CA GLU A 67 3.45 -16.52 11.74
C GLU A 67 4.14 -16.92 10.43
N ASN A 68 3.57 -16.52 9.29
CA ASN A 68 4.09 -16.79 7.97
C ASN A 68 5.28 -15.89 7.66
N LYS A 69 6.47 -16.24 8.16
CA LYS A 69 7.71 -15.47 7.95
C LYS A 69 8.02 -15.22 6.47
N ARG A 70 7.79 -16.24 5.62
CA ARG A 70 8.04 -16.14 4.17
C ARG A 70 7.06 -15.18 3.51
N GLY A 71 5.77 -15.28 3.82
CA GLY A 71 4.74 -14.37 3.31
C GLY A 71 4.96 -12.93 3.77
N PHE A 72 5.41 -12.74 5.01
CA PHE A 72 5.77 -11.42 5.54
C PHE A 72 6.98 -10.83 4.80
N ALA A 73 8.04 -11.60 4.60
CA ALA A 73 9.23 -11.14 3.88
C ALA A 73 8.94 -10.78 2.42
N VAL A 74 8.15 -11.61 1.71
CA VAL A 74 7.68 -11.29 0.36
C VAL A 74 6.84 -10.02 0.37
N GLY A 75 5.92 -9.88 1.33
CA GLY A 75 5.11 -8.68 1.50
C GLY A 75 5.94 -7.42 1.69
N LEU A 76 6.98 -7.50 2.53
CA LEU A 76 7.92 -6.40 2.78
C LEU A 76 8.68 -6.00 1.50
N SER A 77 9.15 -6.96 0.70
CA SER A 77 9.79 -6.66 -0.59
C SER A 77 8.86 -5.93 -1.54
N ILE A 78 7.59 -6.37 -1.63
CA ILE A 78 6.58 -5.70 -2.46
C ILE A 78 6.25 -4.30 -1.92
N ALA A 79 6.18 -4.12 -0.60
CA ALA A 79 5.99 -2.80 0.01
C ALA A 79 7.10 -1.82 -0.37
N VAL A 80 8.36 -2.27 -0.39
CA VAL A 80 9.51 -1.46 -0.86
C VAL A 80 9.35 -1.08 -2.33
N LEU A 81 9.01 -2.05 -3.19
CA LEU A 81 8.77 -1.78 -4.62
C LEU A 81 7.61 -0.81 -4.83
N GLN A 82 6.57 -0.88 -4.00
CA GLN A 82 5.43 0.01 -4.08
C GLN A 82 5.82 1.45 -3.75
N VAL A 83 6.56 1.66 -2.67
CA VAL A 83 7.08 2.98 -2.29
C VAL A 83 8.00 3.52 -3.38
N ALA A 84 8.94 2.70 -3.88
CA ALA A 84 9.82 3.09 -4.97
C ALA A 84 9.03 3.47 -6.24
N GLY A 85 8.00 2.71 -6.59
CA GLY A 85 7.13 3.00 -7.72
C GLY A 85 6.39 4.31 -7.58
N ILE A 86 5.85 4.60 -6.38
CA ILE A 86 5.17 5.87 -6.10
C ILE A 86 6.16 7.04 -6.23
N ILE A 87 7.37 6.91 -5.68
CA ILE A 87 8.40 7.96 -5.77
C ILE A 87 8.81 8.20 -7.23
N ILE A 88 9.03 7.15 -8.02
CA ILE A 88 9.37 7.24 -9.45
C ILE A 88 8.21 7.88 -10.23
N PHE A 89 6.97 7.53 -9.91
CA PHE A 89 5.80 8.15 -10.52
C PHE A 89 5.75 9.65 -10.22
N MET A 90 5.96 10.05 -8.97
CA MET A 90 5.95 11.46 -8.59
C MET A 90 7.10 12.26 -9.20
N SER A 91 8.26 11.65 -9.45
CA SER A 91 9.41 12.34 -10.03
C SER A 91 9.39 12.40 -11.56
N THR A 92 8.73 11.44 -12.23
CA THR A 92 8.76 11.34 -13.71
C THR A 92 7.43 11.61 -14.39
N ILE A 93 6.30 11.40 -13.69
CA ILE A 93 4.93 11.46 -14.23
C ILE A 93 4.83 10.68 -15.56
N SER A 94 5.50 9.52 -15.62
CA SER A 94 5.58 8.70 -16.83
C SER A 94 4.56 7.56 -16.84
N THR A 95 4.04 7.22 -18.01
CA THR A 95 3.14 6.07 -18.20
C THR A 95 3.78 4.76 -17.71
N THR A 96 5.09 4.60 -17.89
CA THR A 96 5.84 3.43 -17.41
C THR A 96 5.79 3.31 -15.89
N ALA A 97 5.93 4.43 -15.16
CA ALA A 97 5.83 4.43 -13.70
C ALA A 97 4.42 4.08 -13.22
N VAL A 98 3.38 4.57 -13.92
CA VAL A 98 1.98 4.20 -13.64
C VAL A 98 1.77 2.69 -13.82
N LEU A 99 2.22 2.12 -14.95
CA LEU A 99 2.10 0.69 -15.22
C LEU A 99 2.82 -0.14 -14.16
N PHE A 100 3.99 0.31 -13.72
CA PHE A 100 4.75 -0.35 -12.66
C PHE A 100 3.99 -0.34 -11.32
N VAL A 101 3.46 0.82 -10.89
CA VAL A 101 2.66 0.91 -9.65
C VAL A 101 1.41 0.03 -9.74
N MET A 102 0.70 0.04 -10.87
CA MET A 102 -0.47 -0.79 -11.09
C MET A 102 -0.15 -2.28 -10.99
N LEU A 103 0.96 -2.72 -11.60
CA LEU A 103 1.43 -4.10 -11.49
C LEU A 103 1.71 -4.48 -10.03
N VAL A 104 2.39 -3.62 -9.28
CA VAL A 104 2.68 -3.85 -7.86
C VAL A 104 1.39 -3.96 -7.03
N LEU A 105 0.39 -3.12 -7.30
CA LEU A 105 -0.90 -3.18 -6.64
C LEU A 105 -1.66 -4.49 -6.93
N VAL A 106 -1.61 -4.97 -8.18
CA VAL A 106 -2.19 -6.27 -8.55
C VAL A 106 -1.48 -7.40 -7.79
N ILE A 107 -0.15 -7.36 -7.72
CA ILE A 107 0.63 -8.34 -6.94
C ILE A 107 0.22 -8.28 -5.45
N ALA A 108 0.08 -7.08 -4.88
CA ALA A 108 -0.36 -6.90 -3.50
C ALA A 108 -1.75 -7.51 -3.24
N ALA A 109 -2.70 -7.27 -4.14
CA ALA A 109 -4.04 -7.86 -4.06
C ALA A 109 -4.01 -9.39 -4.11
N VAL A 110 -3.23 -9.96 -5.05
CA VAL A 110 -3.08 -11.42 -5.18
C VAL A 110 -2.45 -12.02 -3.93
N LEU A 111 -1.40 -11.39 -3.39
CA LEU A 111 -0.75 -11.84 -2.16
C LEU A 111 -1.71 -11.76 -0.97
N LEU A 112 -2.49 -10.69 -0.86
CA LEU A 112 -3.49 -10.54 0.20
C LEU A 112 -4.52 -11.67 0.15
N VAL A 113 -5.10 -11.94 -1.03
CA VAL A 113 -6.08 -13.02 -1.21
C VAL A 113 -5.47 -14.39 -0.87
N LYS A 114 -4.25 -14.65 -1.33
CA LYS A 114 -3.53 -15.90 -0.99
C LYS A 114 -3.30 -16.02 0.52
N GLU A 115 -2.89 -14.94 1.17
CA GLU A 115 -2.61 -14.95 2.61
C GLU A 115 -3.90 -15.12 3.42
N ILE A 116 -5.01 -14.49 3.03
CA ILE A 116 -6.33 -14.68 3.67
C ILE A 116 -6.74 -16.15 3.58
N ARG A 117 -6.66 -16.75 2.38
CA ARG A 117 -7.06 -18.15 2.14
C ARG A 117 -6.15 -19.18 2.79
N ARG A 118 -4.91 -18.81 3.14
CA ARG A 118 -3.97 -19.72 3.80
C ARG A 118 -4.47 -20.09 5.19
N ARG A 119 -4.57 -21.39 5.50
CA ARG A 119 -4.90 -21.85 6.85
C ARG A 119 -3.73 -21.54 7.80
N ALA A 120 -4.03 -21.03 8.99
CA ALA A 120 -3.06 -20.92 10.07
C ALA A 120 -2.86 -22.32 10.62
N TYR A 121 -1.68 -22.90 10.40
CA TYR A 121 -1.28 -24.11 11.11
C TYR A 121 -0.62 -23.63 12.40
N TYR A 122 -1.36 -23.76 13.51
CA TYR A 122 -0.87 -23.52 14.87
C TYR A 122 0.04 -24.67 15.29
#